data_AF-A0A950D274-F1
#
_entry.id   AF-A0A950D274-F1
#
_cell.length_a   1.000
_cell.length_b   1.000
_cell.length_c   1.000
_cell.angle_alpha   90.00
_cell.angle_beta   90.00
_cell.angle_gamma   90.00
#
_symmetry.space_group_name_H-M   'P 1'
#
loop_
_entity.id
_entity.type
_entity.pdbx_description
1 polymer ?
#
loop_
_entity_poly.entity_id
_entity_poly.type
_entity_poly.pdbx_seq_one_letter_code
_entity_poly.pdbx_strand_id
1 'polypeptide(L)'
;MARTTTYLTAVAVWFVFGLIAFGVGAVREVFLRPRVREPTAHAIGTLGAVALVALVIHVYIRRVHASCARADLLRIGLLWLVLTVAFEFGFFHYVVGKPWDVLLADYNLLQGRLWVLVLATVLLGPLLVGTVLGWGEAPAPSSDAGSPSTSEPRR
;
A
#
# COMPACT_ATOMS: atom_id res chain seq x y z
N MET A 1 1.61 8.87 -21.35
CA MET A 1 2.86 9.10 -20.57
C MET A 1 2.63 9.15 -19.06
N ALA A 2 1.58 9.81 -18.54
CA ALA A 2 1.34 9.92 -17.09
C ALA A 2 1.23 8.57 -16.34
N ARG A 3 0.52 7.57 -16.89
CA ARG A 3 0.36 6.25 -16.25
C ARG A 3 1.69 5.51 -16.05
N THR A 4 2.58 5.53 -17.04
CA THR A 4 3.89 4.85 -16.94
C THR A 4 4.73 5.43 -15.81
N THR A 5 4.75 6.75 -15.67
CA THR A 5 5.44 7.44 -14.57
C THR A 5 4.86 7.06 -13.20
N THR A 6 3.53 6.88 -13.09
CA THR A 6 2.91 6.37 -11.86
C THR A 6 3.42 4.97 -11.49
N TYR A 7 3.43 4.02 -12.43
CA TYR A 7 3.92 2.67 -12.12
C TYR A 7 5.43 2.63 -11.79
N LEU A 8 6.25 3.44 -12.46
CA LEU A 8 7.68 3.55 -12.13
C LEU A 8 7.89 4.12 -10.72
N THR A 9 7.16 5.17 -10.36
CA THR A 9 7.23 5.72 -9.00
C THR A 9 6.65 4.77 -7.96
N ALA A 10 5.64 3.95 -8.31
CA ALA A 10 5.13 2.90 -7.44
C ALA A 10 6.21 1.85 -7.15
N VAL A 11 6.98 1.42 -8.15
CA VAL A 11 8.12 0.52 -7.94
C VAL A 11 9.19 1.17 -7.05
N ALA A 12 9.47 2.46 -7.24
CA ALA A 12 10.39 3.18 -6.35
C ALA A 12 9.89 3.20 -4.89
N VAL A 13 8.59 3.41 -4.67
CA VAL A 13 7.97 3.34 -3.34
C VAL A 13 8.06 1.93 -2.75
N TRP A 14 7.97 0.89 -3.57
CA TRP A 14 8.13 -0.48 -3.09
C TRP A 14 9.52 -0.72 -2.48
N PHE A 15 10.59 -0.15 -3.05
CA PHE A 15 11.92 -0.21 -2.41
C PHE A 15 11.93 0.46 -1.03
N VAL A 16 11.17 1.54 -0.84
CA VAL A 16 11.03 2.20 0.48
C VAL A 16 10.35 1.25 1.48
N PHE A 17 9.35 0.46 1.07
CA PHE A 17 8.77 -0.56 1.93
C PHE A 17 9.80 -1.61 2.35
N GLY A 18 10.66 -2.04 1.42
CA GLY A 18 11.78 -2.92 1.73
C GLY A 18 12.70 -2.33 2.80
N LEU A 19 13.14 -1.07 2.62
CA LEU A 19 13.98 -0.38 3.60
C LEU A 19 13.32 -0.25 4.98
N ILE A 20 12.01 0.05 5.03
CA ILE A 20 11.24 0.09 6.27
C ILE A 20 11.21 -1.29 6.92
N ALA A 21 10.92 -2.35 6.16
CA ALA A 21 10.86 -3.71 6.68
C ALA A 21 12.21 -4.16 7.27
N PHE A 22 13.32 -3.89 6.57
CA PHE A 22 14.67 -4.15 7.08
C PHE A 22 14.98 -3.32 8.32
N GLY A 23 14.69 -2.02 8.30
CA GLY A 23 14.95 -1.12 9.42
C GLY A 23 14.16 -1.50 10.68
N VAL A 24 12.86 -1.80 10.54
CA VAL A 24 12.01 -2.23 11.64
C VAL A 24 12.43 -3.60 12.17
N GLY A 25 12.82 -4.52 11.28
CA GLY A 25 13.38 -5.81 11.67
C GLY A 25 14.67 -5.67 12.48
N ALA A 26 15.58 -4.80 12.04
CA ALA A 26 16.82 -4.50 12.75
C ALA A 26 16.57 -3.84 14.12
N VAL A 27 15.67 -2.86 14.18
CA VAL A 27 15.28 -2.22 15.44
C VAL A 27 14.68 -3.23 16.41
N ARG A 28 13.83 -4.14 15.92
CA ARG A 28 13.26 -5.21 16.74
C ARG A 28 14.36 -6.10 17.33
N GLU A 29 15.31 -6.54 16.51
CA GLU A 29 16.36 -7.46 16.93
C GLU A 29 17.34 -6.82 17.93
N VAL A 30 17.78 -5.58 17.65
CA VAL A 30 18.80 -4.89 18.45
C VAL A 30 18.22 -4.28 19.73
N PHE A 31 17.01 -3.71 19.66
CA PHE A 31 16.48 -2.91 20.77
C PHE A 31 15.33 -3.57 21.52
N LEU A 32 14.41 -4.26 20.83
CA LEU A 32 13.22 -4.82 21.48
C LEU A 32 13.51 -6.19 22.08
N ARG A 33 14.20 -7.08 21.35
CA ARG A 33 14.49 -8.45 21.81
C ARG A 33 15.22 -8.50 23.17
N PRO A 34 16.17 -7.60 23.49
CA PRO A 34 16.79 -7.59 24.82
C PRO A 34 15.88 -7.04 25.95
N ARG A 35 14.76 -6.38 25.61
CA ARG A 35 13.92 -5.63 26.57
C ARG A 35 12.55 -6.26 26.80
N VAL A 36 12.03 -7.02 25.84
CA VAL A 36 10.69 -7.63 25.91
C VAL A 36 10.71 -9.06 25.38
N ARG A 37 9.72 -9.87 25.80
CA ARG A 37 9.56 -11.26 25.33
C ARG A 37 9.32 -11.30 23.82
N GLU A 38 9.83 -12.35 23.18
CA GLU A 38 9.82 -12.55 21.71
C GLU A 38 8.46 -12.25 21.02
N PRO A 39 7.29 -12.72 21.52
CA PRO A 39 6.02 -12.45 20.85
C PRO A 39 5.63 -10.97 20.88
N THR A 40 5.95 -10.29 21.98
CA THR A 40 5.67 -8.86 22.17
C THR A 40 6.62 -8.00 21.32
N ALA A 41 7.91 -8.37 21.26
CA ALA A 41 8.87 -7.72 20.36
C ALA A 41 8.40 -7.79 18.90
N HIS A 42 7.94 -8.97 18.49
CA HIS A 42 7.44 -9.21 17.15
C HIS A 42 6.19 -8.40 16.84
N ALA A 43 5.21 -8.40 17.74
CA ALA A 43 3.98 -7.64 17.55
C ALA A 43 4.25 -6.13 17.43
N ILE A 44 5.04 -5.54 18.34
CA ILE A 44 5.36 -4.10 18.31
C ILE A 44 6.10 -3.74 17.02
N GLY A 45 7.10 -4.52 16.64
CA GLY A 45 7.83 -4.32 15.38
C GLY A 45 6.88 -4.36 14.18
N THR A 46 6.05 -5.40 14.08
CA THR A 46 5.16 -5.54 12.93
C THR A 46 4.08 -4.45 12.87
N LEU A 47 3.52 -4.04 14.01
CA LEU A 47 2.58 -2.91 14.06
C LEU A 47 3.26 -1.59 13.65
N GLY A 48 4.51 -1.37 14.08
CA GLY A 48 5.32 -0.24 13.63
C GLY A 48 5.57 -0.24 12.12
N ALA A 49 5.91 -1.41 11.56
CA ALA A 49 6.06 -1.57 10.11
C ALA A 49 4.76 -1.28 9.36
N VAL A 50 3.62 -1.82 9.83
CA VAL A 50 2.29 -1.54 9.26
C VAL A 50 1.99 -0.05 9.27
N ALA A 51 2.22 0.64 10.39
CA ALA A 51 1.96 2.08 10.50
C ALA A 51 2.84 2.90 9.55
N LEU A 52 4.13 2.59 9.47
CA LEU A 52 5.06 3.29 8.55
C LEU A 52 4.73 3.03 7.09
N VAL A 53 4.43 1.78 6.72
CA VAL A 53 4.00 1.41 5.37
C VAL A 53 2.70 2.12 5.02
N ALA A 54 1.70 2.10 5.91
CA ALA A 54 0.43 2.80 5.70
C ALA A 54 0.63 4.32 5.52
N LEU A 55 1.54 4.93 6.28
CA LEU A 55 1.90 6.35 6.13
C LEU A 55 2.50 6.64 4.75
N VAL A 56 3.46 5.81 4.30
CA VAL A 56 4.07 5.96 2.98
C VAL A 56 3.03 5.78 1.86
N ILE A 57 2.16 4.77 1.97
CA ILE A 57 1.04 4.57 1.05
C ILE A 57 0.16 5.81 1.04
N HIS A 58 -0.21 6.35 2.21
CA HIS A 58 -1.05 7.53 2.32
C HIS A 58 -0.44 8.74 1.62
N VAL A 59 0.83 9.03 1.88
CA VAL A 59 1.56 10.14 1.25
C VAL A 59 1.66 9.96 -0.26
N TYR A 60 1.96 8.75 -0.73
CA TYR A 60 2.09 8.47 -2.16
C TYR A 60 0.74 8.60 -2.88
N ILE A 61 -0.31 7.96 -2.37
CA ILE A 61 -1.64 7.99 -2.99
C ILE A 61 -2.21 9.40 -2.98
N ARG A 62 -2.02 10.19 -1.92
CA ARG A 62 -2.42 11.61 -1.92
C ARG A 62 -1.87 12.38 -3.12
N ARG A 63 -0.64 12.08 -3.57
CA ARG A 63 -0.02 12.75 -4.72
C ARG A 63 -0.54 12.27 -6.07
N VAL A 64 -0.94 11.00 -6.19
CA VAL A 64 -1.30 10.39 -7.50
C VAL A 64 -2.80 10.15 -7.69
N HIS A 65 -3.61 10.18 -6.62
CA HIS A 65 -5.02 9.77 -6.67
C HIS A 65 -5.85 10.61 -7.64
N ALA A 66 -5.61 11.92 -7.74
CA ALA A 66 -6.36 12.81 -8.62
C ALA A 66 -6.22 12.46 -10.11
N SER A 67 -5.19 11.69 -10.48
CA SER A 67 -4.94 11.25 -11.86
C SER A 67 -5.19 9.75 -12.08
N CYS A 68 -5.65 9.03 -11.05
CA CYS A 68 -5.80 7.58 -11.08
C CYS A 68 -7.27 7.18 -10.89
N ALA A 69 -7.73 6.21 -11.69
CA ALA A 69 -9.00 5.56 -11.41
C ALA A 69 -8.86 4.61 -10.22
N ARG A 70 -9.98 4.24 -9.60
CA ARG A 70 -10.01 3.20 -8.55
C ARG A 70 -9.33 1.89 -8.97
N ALA A 71 -9.50 1.51 -10.24
CA ALA A 71 -8.85 0.33 -10.81
C ALA A 71 -7.32 0.45 -10.86
N ASP A 72 -6.77 1.66 -11.04
CA ASP A 72 -5.33 1.88 -11.03
C ASP A 72 -4.76 1.75 -9.60
N LEU A 73 -5.49 2.21 -8.58
CA LEU A 73 -5.10 2.01 -7.17
C LEU A 73 -5.05 0.51 -6.79
N LEU A 74 -6.02 -0.27 -7.27
CA LEU A 74 -6.02 -1.73 -7.12
C LEU A 74 -4.80 -2.38 -7.77
N ARG A 75 -4.46 -1.97 -9.00
CA ARG A 75 -3.31 -2.49 -9.73
C ARG A 75 -2.00 -2.15 -9.03
N ILE A 76 -1.87 -0.95 -8.44
CA ILE A 76 -0.70 -0.56 -7.64
C ILE A 76 -0.56 -1.46 -6.41
N GLY A 77 -1.64 -1.67 -5.66
CA GLY A 77 -1.63 -2.56 -4.50
C GLY A 77 -1.27 -4.00 -4.87
N LEU A 78 -1.84 -4.52 -5.97
CA LEU A 78 -1.53 -5.86 -6.48
C LEU A 78 -0.08 -5.97 -6.94
N LEU A 79 0.44 -4.97 -7.65
CA LEU A 79 1.84 -4.91 -8.07
C LEU A 79 2.76 -5.00 -6.86
N TRP A 80 2.52 -4.19 -5.82
CA TRP A 80 3.33 -4.21 -4.62
C TRP A 80 3.25 -5.55 -3.89
N LEU A 81 2.06 -6.16 -3.80
CA LEU A 81 1.91 -7.48 -3.19
C LEU A 81 2.73 -8.53 -3.95
N VAL A 82 2.59 -8.59 -5.28
CA VAL A 82 3.33 -9.54 -6.12
C VAL A 82 4.83 -9.33 -5.99
N LEU A 83 5.31 -8.09 -6.02
CA LEU A 83 6.73 -7.80 -5.82
C LEU A 83 7.22 -8.23 -4.44
N THR A 84 6.41 -8.02 -3.40
CA THR A 84 6.77 -8.38 -2.02
C THR A 84 6.86 -9.90 -1.86
N VAL A 85 5.86 -10.63 -2.34
CA VAL A 85 5.82 -12.10 -2.32
C VAL A 85 6.95 -12.68 -3.19
N ALA A 86 7.13 -12.16 -4.40
CA ALA A 86 8.20 -12.60 -5.29
C ALA A 86 9.59 -12.33 -4.71
N PHE A 87 9.79 -11.18 -4.04
CA PHE A 87 11.02 -10.90 -3.33
C PHE A 87 11.20 -11.82 -2.12
N GLU A 88 10.15 -12.06 -1.35
CA GLU A 88 10.22 -12.91 -0.17
C GLU A 88 10.65 -14.33 -0.53
N PHE A 89 9.93 -14.97 -1.46
CA PHE A 89 10.26 -16.32 -1.89
C PHE A 89 11.48 -16.34 -2.82
N GLY A 90 11.72 -15.32 -3.63
CA GLY A 90 12.90 -15.23 -4.49
C GLY A 90 14.19 -15.05 -3.69
N PHE A 91 14.26 -13.97 -2.92
CA PHE A 91 15.47 -13.59 -2.18
C PHE A 91 15.68 -14.48 -0.95
N PHE A 92 14.68 -14.65 -0.08
CA PHE A 92 14.94 -15.40 1.16
C PHE A 92 15.08 -16.90 0.94
N HIS A 93 14.35 -17.48 -0.02
CA HIS A 93 14.52 -18.91 -0.32
C HIS A 93 15.81 -19.16 -1.10
N TYR A 94 16.00 -18.51 -2.25
CA TYR A 94 17.10 -18.87 -3.16
C TYR A 94 18.43 -18.18 -2.84
N VAL A 95 18.44 -16.99 -2.22
CA VAL A 95 19.68 -16.27 -1.89
C VAL A 95 20.10 -16.50 -0.44
N VAL A 96 19.15 -16.39 0.50
CA VAL A 96 19.44 -16.57 1.93
C VAL A 96 19.35 -18.05 2.35
N GLY A 97 18.71 -18.90 1.55
CA GLY A 97 18.60 -20.34 1.83
C GLY A 97 17.56 -20.69 2.90
N LYS A 98 16.59 -19.81 3.19
CA LYS A 98 15.55 -20.12 4.17
C LYS A 98 14.62 -21.21 3.64
N PRO A 99 14.33 -22.28 4.40
CA PRO A 99 13.40 -23.31 3.96
C PRO A 99 11.97 -22.79 3.89
N TRP A 100 11.14 -23.40 3.03
CA TRP A 100 9.73 -23.04 2.83
C TRP A 100 8.95 -23.02 4.14
N ASP A 101 9.19 -23.99 5.03
CA ASP A 101 8.48 -24.10 6.31
C ASP A 101 8.70 -22.87 7.20
N VAL A 102 9.89 -22.27 7.15
CA VAL A 102 10.22 -21.06 7.91
C VAL A 102 9.52 -19.84 7.31
N LEU A 103 9.45 -19.74 5.98
CA LEU A 103 8.74 -18.66 5.29
C LEU A 103 7.24 -18.75 5.52
N LEU A 104 6.67 -19.95 5.41
CA LEU A 104 5.24 -20.20 5.64
C LEU A 104 4.86 -20.03 7.12
N ALA A 105 5.78 -20.27 8.06
CA ALA A 105 5.52 -20.01 9.46
C ALA A 105 5.13 -18.54 9.70
N ASP A 106 5.76 -17.58 9.00
CA ASP A 106 5.46 -16.14 9.09
C ASP A 106 4.00 -15.77 8.73
N TYR A 107 3.29 -16.65 8.01
CA TYR A 107 1.88 -16.48 7.67
C TYR A 107 0.92 -16.98 8.75
N ASN A 108 1.43 -17.64 9.80
CA ASN A 108 0.59 -18.24 10.84
C ASN A 108 0.17 -17.21 11.90
N LEU A 109 -0.99 -16.58 11.68
CA LEU A 109 -1.62 -15.65 12.63
C LEU A 109 -1.86 -16.27 14.01
N LEU A 110 -2.14 -17.59 14.08
CA LEU A 110 -2.39 -18.29 15.35
C LEU A 110 -1.15 -18.39 16.22
N GLN A 111 0.05 -18.30 15.63
CA GLN A 111 1.32 -18.24 16.35
C GLN A 111 1.74 -16.79 16.67
N GLY A 112 0.85 -15.81 16.50
CA GLY A 112 1.12 -14.40 16.77
C GLY A 112 1.97 -13.72 15.70
N ARG A 113 2.13 -14.34 14.52
CA ARG A 113 2.90 -13.76 13.42
C ARG A 113 2.00 -12.87 12.58
N LEU A 114 2.30 -11.57 12.63
CA LEU A 114 1.46 -10.52 12.06
C LEU A 114 1.88 -10.13 10.63
N TRP A 115 2.72 -10.91 9.96
CA TRP A 115 3.24 -10.60 8.62
C TRP A 115 2.12 -10.39 7.59
N VAL A 116 1.07 -11.20 7.68
CA VAL A 116 -0.12 -11.09 6.82
C VAL A 116 -0.76 -9.69 6.90
N LEU A 117 -0.65 -9.00 8.04
CA LEU A 117 -1.16 -7.62 8.17
C LEU A 117 -0.36 -6.64 7.30
N VAL A 118 0.95 -6.83 7.18
CA VAL A 118 1.79 -6.00 6.29
C VAL A 118 1.36 -6.22 4.84
N LEU A 119 1.20 -7.47 4.41
CA LEU A 119 0.76 -7.81 3.06
C LEU A 119 -0.65 -7.27 2.76
N ALA A 120 -1.57 -7.39 3.71
CA ALA A 120 -2.91 -6.83 3.61
C ALA A 120 -2.87 -5.29 3.50
N THR A 121 -2.00 -4.64 4.27
CA THR A 121 -1.81 -3.18 4.22
C THR A 121 -1.25 -2.74 2.87
N VAL A 122 -0.28 -3.48 2.32
CA VAL A 122 0.30 -3.20 1.00
C VAL A 122 -0.73 -3.34 -0.12
N LEU A 123 -1.56 -4.39 -0.06
CA LEU A 123 -2.60 -4.65 -1.06
C LEU A 123 -3.76 -3.65 -0.98
N LEU A 124 -4.32 -3.47 0.22
CA LEU A 124 -5.56 -2.72 0.44
C LEU A 124 -5.33 -1.24 0.74
N GLY A 125 -4.13 -0.87 1.21
CA GLY A 125 -3.80 0.51 1.57
C GLY A 125 -4.11 1.51 0.47
N PRO A 126 -3.75 1.27 -0.81
CA PRO A 126 -4.06 2.19 -1.89
C PRO A 126 -5.55 2.49 -2.05
N LEU A 127 -6.38 1.44 -1.96
CA LEU A 127 -7.83 1.56 -2.03
C LEU A 127 -8.39 2.35 -0.85
N LEU A 128 -7.98 1.98 0.36
CA LEU A 128 -8.48 2.58 1.60
C LEU A 128 -8.14 4.07 1.66
N VAL A 129 -6.91 4.43 1.29
CA VAL A 129 -6.53 5.85 1.20
C VAL A 129 -7.34 6.55 0.09
N GLY A 130 -7.50 5.91 -1.07
CA GLY A 130 -8.32 6.45 -2.14
C GLY A 130 -9.75 6.75 -1.68
N THR A 131 -10.38 5.85 -0.90
CA THR A 131 -11.73 6.08 -0.35
C THR A 131 -11.78 7.25 0.62
N VAL A 132 -10.79 7.37 1.51
CA VAL A 132 -10.74 8.43 2.53
C VAL A 132 -10.54 9.80 1.89
N LEU A 133 -9.82 9.88 0.77
CA LEU A 133 -9.61 11.14 0.06
C LEU A 133 -10.85 11.63 -0.72
N GLY A 134 -11.93 10.85 -0.73
CA GLY A 134 -13.08 11.08 -1.59
C GLY A 134 -12.67 10.80 -3.02
N TRP A 135 -13.10 9.66 -3.57
CA TRP A 135 -12.93 9.44 -5.01
C TRP A 135 -13.55 10.63 -5.72
N GLY A 136 -12.73 11.40 -6.43
CA GLY A 136 -13.10 12.70 -6.97
C GLY A 136 -14.51 12.63 -7.53
N GLU A 137 -15.45 13.26 -6.83
CA GLU A 137 -16.74 13.58 -7.40
C GLU A 137 -16.38 14.36 -8.66
N ALA A 138 -16.58 13.74 -9.82
CA ALA A 138 -16.56 14.50 -11.06
C ALA A 138 -17.50 15.68 -10.82
N PRO A 139 -17.08 16.93 -11.05
CA PRO A 139 -17.93 18.08 -10.80
C PRO A 139 -19.28 17.78 -11.44
N ALA A 140 -20.35 17.87 -10.63
CA ALA A 140 -21.70 17.57 -11.08
C ALA A 140 -21.91 18.27 -12.43
N PRO A 141 -22.43 17.58 -13.46
CA PRO A 141 -22.67 18.21 -14.75
C PRO A 141 -23.45 19.48 -14.48
N SER A 142 -22.86 20.64 -14.79
CA SER A 142 -23.47 21.94 -14.55
C SER A 142 -24.85 21.90 -15.17
N SER A 143 -25.88 22.10 -14.35
CA SER A 143 -27.30 22.09 -14.71
C SER A 143 -27.72 23.19 -15.70
N ASP A 144 -26.76 23.83 -16.37
CA ASP A 144 -26.94 24.99 -17.24
C ASP A 144 -26.99 24.62 -18.73
N ALA A 145 -27.02 23.33 -19.07
CA ALA A 145 -27.31 22.88 -20.42
C ALA A 145 -28.83 22.76 -20.64
N GLY A 146 -29.47 23.90 -20.94
CA GLY A 146 -30.68 23.93 -21.77
C GLY A 146 -31.96 24.42 -21.10
N SER A 147 -32.17 25.74 -21.15
CA SER A 147 -33.51 26.28 -21.41
C SER A 147 -33.47 26.96 -22.77
N PRO A 148 -34.05 26.38 -23.84
CA PRO A 148 -34.26 27.11 -25.08
C PRO A 148 -35.42 28.09 -24.82
N SER A 149 -35.12 29.33 -24.44
CA SER A 149 -36.15 30.38 -24.40
C SER A 149 -36.43 30.83 -25.84
N THR A 150 -37.32 30.10 -26.50
CA THR A 150 -38.08 30.57 -27.65
C THR A 150 -39.02 31.69 -27.20
N SER A 151 -38.80 32.93 -27.65
CA SER A 151 -39.88 33.92 -27.86
C SER A 151 -39.35 35.17 -28.60
N GLU A 152 -39.41 35.08 -29.93
CA GLU A 152 -40.00 36.05 -30.89
C GLU A 152 -39.52 37.53 -30.97
N PRO A 153 -39.22 38.06 -32.17
CA PRO A 153 -38.89 39.47 -32.37
C PRO A 153 -40.17 40.32 -32.47
N ARG A 154 -40.33 41.29 -31.56
CA ARG A 154 -41.42 42.27 -31.61
C ARG A 154 -41.08 43.35 -32.66
N ARG A 155 -41.95 43.49 -33.66
CA ARG A 155 -41.99 44.59 -34.62
C ARG A 155 -42.36 45.92 -33.96
#